data_AF-A0A1H3XLN6-F1
#
_entry.id   AF-A0A1H3XLN6-F1
#
_cell.length_a   1.000
_cell.length_b   1.000
_cell.length_c   1.000
_cell.angle_alpha   90.00
_cell.angle_beta   90.00
_cell.angle_gamma   90.00
#
_symmetry.space_group_name_H-M   'P 1'
#
loop_
_entity.id
_entity.type
_entity.pdbx_description
1 polymer ?
#
loop_
_entity_poly.entity_id
_entity_poly.type
_entity_poly.pdbx_seq_one_letter_code
_entity_poly.pdbx_strand_id
1 'polypeptide(L)'
;MTRKTILPVLLLAFFFLISCGKSRPDGTYVPSVFHYSGGSGRVTITCEEVELSYGEAVASISFSSPNYEYVRVDDTKITGEYTDKSSTFKVPVKLDEEMTLIGCTTAMSSPHEISYTIYISLDEISGATNNHNISAEGNNPKSSAAGNDPGSSTEGKTLGSSAVTSETKVNHEESGEVSIGSNTEDIRAEVKVQINDKSLDLAKEIPAIEGLNYDHSMELKYAKGFAVHYYDNDIKLISVIDGSRFLLLPRDAEVPEKLPENTTVLRKPVSNIYLAATSAMSLFDALGEIDSVSFTGTDVSGWSIEAPKEALESGRMKFAGKYSAPDYETLITGGCELAIESTMILHEPNVKEQLETLSIPVFTDWSSYETSALGRTEWIRLYGAFLDEEEKAEAFFEDEVVRSGADTGFKKTDKTVAFFHFNTRGLAIVRDSEDYVSAMIRDGGGINVFDSIESGSTGISMEEFYAKASGADFLIYNTNIDTDVKTLNDLLNKSPLLKDFKAVKEGNVYLIDRKFYQSTDRVSEFAKDINIILTGSDEAAAFLVICK
;
A
#
# COMPACT_ATOMS: atom_id res chain seq x y z
N MET A 1 -49.75 15.44 47.17
CA MET A 1 -49.86 15.58 45.71
C MET A 1 -48.58 16.25 45.23
N THR A 2 -47.78 15.54 44.43
CA THR A 2 -46.96 16.07 43.30
C THR A 2 -46.30 17.43 43.50
N ARG A 3 -44.97 17.59 43.50
CA ARG A 3 -44.05 17.19 42.42
C ARG A 3 -42.62 17.58 42.84
N LYS A 4 -41.66 16.73 42.44
CA LYS A 4 -40.27 17.05 42.05
C LYS A 4 -39.41 17.80 43.06
N THR A 5 -38.68 17.02 43.85
CA THR A 5 -37.38 17.39 44.41
C THR A 5 -36.42 17.66 43.25
N ILE A 6 -36.08 18.94 43.05
CA ILE A 6 -34.92 19.36 42.25
C ILE A 6 -33.75 19.36 43.24
N LEU A 7 -32.82 18.43 43.06
CA LEU A 7 -31.57 18.38 43.81
C LEU A 7 -30.69 19.55 43.33
N PRO A 8 -30.10 20.35 44.22
CA PRO A 8 -29.23 21.44 43.82
C PRO A 8 -27.92 20.85 43.29
N VAL A 9 -27.52 21.29 42.10
CA VAL A 9 -26.17 21.13 41.57
C VAL A 9 -25.23 21.84 42.54
N LEU A 10 -24.58 21.07 43.41
CA LEU A 10 -23.52 21.56 44.27
C LEU A 10 -22.27 21.70 43.40
N LEU A 11 -22.00 22.94 43.00
CA LEU A 11 -20.80 23.37 42.31
C LEU A 11 -19.60 23.17 43.26
N LEU A 12 -19.02 21.97 43.28
CA LEU A 12 -17.78 21.70 44.00
C LEU A 12 -16.63 22.05 43.04
N ALA A 13 -16.11 23.27 43.20
CA ALA A 13 -14.86 23.70 42.60
C ALA A 13 -13.73 22.81 43.14
N PHE A 14 -13.36 21.79 42.39
CA PHE A 14 -12.09 21.10 42.60
C PHE A 14 -11.02 21.88 41.84
N PHE A 15 -10.14 22.50 42.63
CA PHE A 15 -8.85 23.02 42.18
C PHE A 15 -8.15 21.92 41.38
N PHE A 16 -8.07 22.10 40.07
CA PHE A 16 -7.19 21.31 39.21
C PHE A 16 -5.76 21.65 39.61
N LEU A 17 -5.15 20.78 40.44
CA LEU A 17 -3.71 20.57 40.36
C LEU A 17 -3.48 20.00 38.96
N ILE A 18 -2.98 20.87 38.08
CA ILE A 18 -2.47 20.50 36.76
C ILE A 18 -1.33 19.51 37.00
N SER A 19 -1.68 18.22 37.02
CA SER A 19 -0.73 17.18 36.68
C SER A 19 -0.58 17.25 35.18
N CYS A 20 0.51 17.85 34.74
CA CYS A 20 0.92 17.91 33.35
C CYS A 20 1.28 16.48 32.92
N GLY A 21 0.28 15.73 32.44
CA GLY A 21 0.42 14.47 31.74
C GLY A 21 -0.54 14.52 30.56
N LYS A 22 -0.04 14.30 29.35
CA LYS A 22 -0.81 14.37 28.10
C LYS A 22 -2.01 13.41 28.20
N SER A 23 -3.23 13.92 28.38
CA SER A 23 -4.45 13.09 28.26
C SER A 23 -4.81 12.97 26.78
N ARG A 24 -4.96 11.73 26.29
CA ARG A 24 -5.49 11.45 24.94
C ARG A 24 -6.93 12.03 24.83
N PRO A 25 -7.32 12.69 23.71
CA PRO A 25 -8.68 13.17 23.51
C PRO A 25 -9.71 12.05 23.62
N ASP A 26 -10.96 12.40 23.91
CA ASP A 26 -12.05 11.44 23.79
C ASP A 26 -12.23 11.05 22.31
N GLY A 27 -12.51 9.77 22.06
CA GLY A 27 -12.65 9.27 20.71
C GLY A 27 -12.60 7.76 20.61
N THR A 28 -12.78 7.28 19.39
CA THR A 28 -12.68 5.87 19.05
C THR A 28 -11.34 5.62 18.40
N TYR A 29 -10.62 4.63 18.92
CA TYR A 29 -9.26 4.30 18.52
C TYR A 29 -9.18 2.85 18.07
N VAL A 30 -8.41 2.58 17.02
CA VAL A 30 -7.93 1.22 16.76
C VAL A 30 -6.70 1.03 17.65
N PRO A 31 -6.62 -0.05 18.45
CA PRO A 31 -5.45 -0.26 19.31
C PRO A 31 -4.20 -0.45 18.45
N SER A 32 -3.15 0.32 18.73
CA SER A 32 -1.88 0.21 18.02
C SER A 32 -1.11 -1.04 18.44
N VAL A 33 -1.35 -1.51 19.67
CA VAL A 33 -0.92 -2.83 20.14
C VAL A 33 -2.09 -3.54 20.79
N PHE A 34 -2.36 -4.76 20.34
CA PHE A 34 -3.17 -5.72 21.08
C PHE A 34 -2.48 -7.08 21.09
N HIS A 35 -2.19 -7.56 22.30
CA HIS A 35 -1.70 -8.92 22.50
C HIS A 35 -2.48 -9.59 23.62
N TYR A 36 -2.64 -10.90 23.49
CA TYR A 36 -3.16 -11.72 24.55
C TYR A 36 -2.36 -13.01 24.67
N SER A 37 -2.35 -13.56 25.89
CA SER A 37 -1.76 -14.86 26.17
C SER A 37 -2.64 -15.65 27.15
N GLY A 38 -2.32 -16.93 27.33
CA GLY A 38 -3.12 -17.85 28.12
C GLY A 38 -4.22 -18.54 27.33
N GLY A 39 -5.23 -19.06 28.02
CA GLY A 39 -6.30 -19.85 27.44
C GLY A 39 -5.93 -21.26 26.99
N SER A 40 -6.80 -21.86 26.18
CA SER A 40 -6.68 -23.25 25.70
C SER A 40 -5.97 -23.39 24.34
N GLY A 41 -5.60 -22.26 23.71
CA GLY A 41 -5.02 -22.22 22.35
C GLY A 41 -6.00 -22.52 21.21
N ARG A 42 -7.29 -22.67 21.50
CA ARG A 42 -8.33 -23.06 20.51
C ARG A 42 -9.14 -21.90 19.95
N VAL A 43 -8.99 -20.71 20.51
CA VAL A 43 -9.71 -19.51 20.10
C VAL A 43 -8.74 -18.36 19.88
N THR A 44 -9.03 -17.59 18.85
CA THR A 44 -8.39 -16.31 18.58
C THR A 44 -9.17 -15.21 19.30
N ILE A 45 -8.47 -14.33 20.00
CA ILE A 45 -9.05 -13.11 20.57
C ILE A 45 -8.56 -11.93 19.74
N THR A 46 -9.46 -11.02 19.38
CA THR A 46 -9.11 -9.75 18.72
C THR A 46 -9.67 -8.57 19.52
N CYS A 47 -9.04 -7.41 19.38
CA CYS A 47 -9.53 -6.13 19.86
C CYS A 47 -9.45 -5.15 18.69
N GLU A 48 -10.60 -4.76 18.14
CA GLU A 48 -10.66 -3.94 16.92
C GLU A 48 -10.86 -2.46 17.24
N GLU A 49 -11.37 -2.16 18.44
CA GLU A 49 -11.79 -0.82 18.80
C GLU A 49 -11.64 -0.59 20.31
N VAL A 50 -11.18 0.60 20.68
CA VAL A 50 -11.19 1.13 22.05
C VAL A 50 -11.83 2.51 22.04
N GLU A 51 -12.88 2.68 22.83
CA GLU A 51 -13.51 3.97 23.07
C GLU A 51 -12.88 4.61 24.32
N LEU A 52 -12.38 5.83 24.19
CA LEU A 52 -11.90 6.64 25.30
C LEU A 52 -12.89 7.78 25.57
N SER A 53 -13.35 7.87 26.82
CA SER A 53 -14.28 8.92 27.25
C SER A 53 -13.91 9.35 28.68
N TYR A 54 -13.55 10.62 28.86
CA TYR A 54 -13.16 11.21 30.15
C TYR A 54 -12.05 10.45 30.89
N GLY A 55 -11.13 9.84 30.14
CA GLY A 55 -9.99 9.07 30.69
C GLY A 55 -10.31 7.63 31.06
N GLU A 56 -11.54 7.15 30.82
CA GLU A 56 -11.91 5.73 30.94
C GLU A 56 -11.92 5.07 29.56
N ALA A 57 -11.32 3.88 29.45
CA ALA A 57 -11.20 3.13 28.20
C ALA A 57 -12.07 1.87 28.20
N VAL A 58 -12.83 1.67 27.13
CA VAL A 58 -13.64 0.46 26.90
C VAL A 58 -13.24 -0.17 25.58
N ALA A 59 -12.72 -1.39 25.63
CA ALA A 59 -12.26 -2.15 24.47
C ALA A 59 -13.33 -3.13 23.96
N SER A 60 -13.43 -3.29 22.65
CA SER A 60 -14.27 -4.29 21.99
C SER A 60 -13.49 -5.59 21.79
N ILE A 61 -13.64 -6.55 22.71
CA ILE A 61 -12.91 -7.82 22.73
C ILE A 61 -13.75 -8.93 22.09
N SER A 62 -13.29 -9.49 20.98
CA SER A 62 -13.97 -10.54 20.21
C SER A 62 -13.25 -11.88 20.37
N PHE A 63 -14.01 -12.94 20.66
CA PHE A 63 -13.53 -14.32 20.64
C PHE A 63 -14.00 -14.99 19.35
N SER A 64 -13.13 -15.77 18.70
CA SER A 64 -13.44 -16.57 17.49
C SER A 64 -14.29 -17.82 17.81
N SER A 65 -15.24 -17.70 18.73
CA SER A 65 -16.20 -18.71 19.12
C SER A 65 -17.45 -18.02 19.65
N PRO A 66 -18.65 -18.42 19.23
CA PRO A 66 -19.89 -17.83 19.75
C PRO A 66 -20.24 -18.34 21.16
N ASN A 67 -19.47 -19.28 21.70
CA ASN A 67 -19.81 -20.02 22.91
C ASN A 67 -19.19 -19.43 24.19
N TYR A 68 -18.78 -18.16 24.20
CA TYR A 68 -18.39 -17.46 25.43
C TYR A 68 -19.60 -16.67 25.94
N GLU A 69 -20.17 -17.04 27.08
CA GLU A 69 -21.42 -16.43 27.57
C GLU A 69 -21.19 -15.09 28.28
N TYR A 70 -20.02 -14.94 28.89
CA TYR A 70 -19.59 -13.70 29.50
C TYR A 70 -18.08 -13.65 29.58
N VAL A 71 -17.58 -12.43 29.69
CA VAL A 71 -16.24 -12.17 30.22
C VAL A 71 -16.33 -11.48 31.56
N ARG A 72 -15.26 -11.54 32.34
CA ARG A 72 -15.16 -10.83 33.61
C ARG A 72 -13.76 -10.26 33.76
N VAL A 73 -13.73 -9.03 34.25
CA VAL A 73 -12.54 -8.34 34.75
C VAL A 73 -12.79 -8.10 36.24
N ASP A 74 -11.81 -8.43 37.08
CA ASP A 74 -11.96 -8.46 38.53
C ASP A 74 -13.25 -9.19 38.94
N ASP A 75 -14.18 -8.58 39.68
CA ASP A 75 -15.45 -9.22 40.08
C ASP A 75 -16.65 -8.88 39.17
N THR A 76 -16.44 -8.14 38.08
CA THR A 76 -17.53 -7.63 37.24
C THR A 76 -17.74 -8.48 35.99
N LYS A 77 -18.90 -9.15 35.89
CA LYS A 77 -19.32 -9.89 34.70
C LYS A 77 -19.89 -8.96 33.63
N ILE A 78 -19.49 -9.21 32.39
CA ILE A 78 -19.82 -8.42 31.21
C ILE A 78 -20.38 -9.39 30.16
N THR A 79 -21.60 -9.15 29.72
CA THR A 79 -22.26 -9.91 28.65
C THR A 79 -21.91 -9.32 27.29
N GLY A 80 -21.88 -10.16 26.26
CA GLY A 80 -21.49 -9.76 24.91
C GLY A 80 -22.63 -9.78 23.90
N GLU A 81 -22.27 -9.43 22.67
CA GLU A 81 -23.05 -9.65 21.47
C GLU A 81 -22.53 -10.88 20.72
N TYR A 82 -23.38 -11.54 19.94
CA TYR A 82 -23.11 -12.85 19.37
C TYR A 82 -23.44 -12.90 17.89
N THR A 83 -22.58 -13.59 17.16
CA THR A 83 -22.85 -14.05 15.80
C THR A 83 -22.81 -15.58 15.77
N ASP A 84 -23.04 -16.19 14.62
CA ASP A 84 -22.90 -17.64 14.47
C ASP A 84 -21.44 -18.12 14.63
N LYS A 85 -20.46 -17.21 14.60
CA LYS A 85 -19.02 -17.53 14.59
C LYS A 85 -18.22 -16.92 15.74
N SER A 86 -18.72 -15.86 16.37
CA SER A 86 -17.97 -15.10 17.38
C SER A 86 -18.86 -14.55 18.50
N SER A 87 -18.22 -14.17 19.59
CA SER A 87 -18.82 -13.41 20.70
C SER A 87 -17.94 -12.20 21.00
N THR A 88 -18.54 -11.01 21.15
CA THR A 88 -17.84 -9.74 21.32
C THR A 88 -18.31 -9.01 22.58
N PHE A 89 -17.37 -8.48 23.36
CA PHE A 89 -17.64 -7.86 24.66
C PHE A 89 -17.03 -6.47 24.73
N LYS A 90 -17.78 -5.49 25.25
CA LYS A 90 -17.27 -4.15 25.57
C LYS A 90 -16.69 -4.16 26.99
N VAL A 91 -15.38 -4.32 27.08
CA VAL A 91 -14.62 -4.57 28.31
C VAL A 91 -13.94 -3.29 28.79
N PRO A 92 -14.16 -2.82 30.03
CA PRO A 92 -13.36 -1.76 30.61
C PRO A 92 -11.92 -2.23 30.74
N VAL A 93 -10.98 -1.46 30.20
CA VAL A 93 -9.56 -1.83 30.15
C VAL A 93 -8.69 -0.74 30.75
N LYS A 94 -7.56 -1.16 31.31
CA LYS A 94 -6.46 -0.26 31.62
C LYS A 94 -5.52 -0.26 30.44
N LEU A 95 -5.39 0.90 29.78
CA LEU A 95 -4.45 1.05 28.68
C LEU A 95 -3.02 1.00 29.20
N ASP A 96 -2.13 0.47 28.37
CA ASP A 96 -0.69 0.41 28.62
C ASP A 96 -0.31 -0.45 29.87
N GLU A 97 -1.22 -1.29 30.37
CA GLU A 97 -1.03 -2.22 31.49
C GLU A 97 -1.56 -3.63 31.12
N GLU A 98 -0.84 -4.68 31.50
CA GLU A 98 -1.37 -6.05 31.38
C GLU A 98 -2.51 -6.26 32.39
N MET A 99 -3.63 -6.84 31.94
CA MET A 99 -4.75 -7.15 32.81
C MET A 99 -5.29 -8.56 32.57
N THR A 100 -5.87 -9.14 33.62
CA THR A 100 -6.50 -10.45 33.54
C THR A 100 -7.93 -10.33 33.02
N LEU A 101 -8.24 -11.09 31.97
CA LEU A 101 -9.58 -11.27 31.43
C LEU A 101 -9.99 -12.74 31.60
N ILE A 102 -11.13 -12.99 32.22
CA ILE A 102 -11.67 -14.34 32.37
C ILE A 102 -12.85 -14.53 31.44
N GLY A 103 -12.74 -15.43 30.47
CA GLY A 103 -13.83 -15.80 29.56
C GLY A 103 -14.51 -17.10 29.98
N CYS A 104 -15.83 -17.08 30.18
CA CYS A 104 -16.59 -18.28 30.50
C CYS A 104 -17.18 -18.90 29.24
N THR A 105 -16.73 -20.12 28.89
CA THR A 105 -17.22 -20.84 27.71
C THR A 105 -18.10 -22.04 28.08
N THR A 106 -19.16 -22.25 27.31
CA THR A 106 -20.05 -23.42 27.41
C THR A 106 -19.85 -24.44 26.29
N ALA A 107 -18.82 -24.25 25.45
CA ALA A 107 -18.47 -25.19 24.38
C ALA A 107 -18.10 -26.60 24.87
N MET A 108 -17.80 -26.77 26.17
CA MET A 108 -17.30 -28.02 26.75
C MET A 108 -18.30 -28.66 27.73
N SER A 109 -19.55 -28.92 27.32
CA SER A 109 -20.61 -29.65 28.10
C SER A 109 -21.03 -29.09 29.47
N SER A 110 -20.19 -28.29 30.13
CA SER A 110 -20.43 -27.47 31.32
C SER A 110 -19.68 -26.14 31.18
N PRO A 111 -20.12 -25.05 31.84
CA PRO A 111 -19.41 -23.78 31.80
C PRO A 111 -18.01 -23.87 32.41
N HIS A 112 -17.01 -23.34 31.71
CA HIS A 112 -15.63 -23.25 32.18
C HIS A 112 -15.10 -21.82 32.05
N GLU A 113 -14.59 -21.27 33.15
CA GLU A 113 -13.85 -20.02 33.16
C GLU A 113 -12.40 -20.27 32.72
N ILE A 114 -11.99 -19.55 31.69
CA ILE A 114 -10.65 -19.61 31.10
C ILE A 114 -9.99 -18.25 31.29
N SER A 115 -8.80 -18.24 31.89
CA SER A 115 -8.03 -17.01 32.14
C SER A 115 -7.16 -16.65 30.94
N TYR A 116 -7.18 -15.38 30.61
CA TYR A 116 -6.33 -14.73 29.61
C TYR A 116 -5.64 -13.53 30.25
N THR A 117 -4.45 -13.21 29.78
CA THR A 117 -3.80 -11.92 30.02
C THR A 117 -3.91 -11.13 28.74
N ILE A 118 -4.43 -9.90 28.80
CA ILE A 118 -4.55 -8.99 27.66
C ILE A 118 -3.75 -7.72 27.92
N TYR A 119 -3.18 -7.16 26.87
CA TYR A 119 -2.48 -5.88 26.87
C TYR A 119 -2.96 -5.06 25.67
N ILE A 120 -3.34 -3.81 25.92
CA ILE A 120 -3.86 -2.88 24.91
C ILE A 120 -3.14 -1.54 25.04
N SER A 121 -2.59 -1.05 23.94
CA SER A 121 -2.00 0.29 23.84
C SER A 121 -2.61 1.06 22.67
N LEU A 122 -2.64 2.39 22.82
CA LEU A 122 -3.04 3.35 21.78
C LEU A 122 -1.86 4.30 21.53
N ASP A 123 -1.62 4.75 20.30
CA ASP A 123 -0.47 5.63 20.02
C ASP A 123 -0.52 6.97 20.78
N GLU A 124 0.65 7.55 21.06
CA GLU A 124 0.78 8.89 21.64
C GLU A 124 0.76 9.97 20.55
N ILE A 125 -0.03 11.02 20.77
CA ILE A 125 -0.10 12.17 19.87
C ILE A 125 1.22 12.96 19.90
N SER A 126 1.89 13.08 18.75
CA SER A 126 2.91 14.10 18.48
C SER A 126 2.24 15.44 18.10
N GLY A 127 2.74 16.54 18.66
CA GLY A 127 1.95 17.74 18.94
C GLY A 127 1.85 18.82 17.85
N ALA A 128 0.67 19.46 17.88
CA ALA A 128 0.37 20.90 17.74
C ALA A 128 0.63 21.64 16.41
N THR A 129 -0.46 21.87 15.67
CA THR A 129 -0.73 23.19 15.05
C THR A 129 -1.86 23.88 15.79
N ASN A 130 -1.49 24.90 16.57
CA ASN A 130 -2.43 25.92 17.03
C ASN A 130 -2.99 26.66 15.81
N ASN A 131 -4.30 26.61 15.61
CA ASN A 131 -5.01 27.71 14.98
C ASN A 131 -6.19 28.08 15.87
N HIS A 132 -5.93 29.08 16.72
CA HIS A 132 -6.96 29.96 17.23
C HIS A 132 -7.66 30.62 16.05
N ASN A 133 -8.96 30.37 15.89
CA ASN A 133 -9.83 31.29 15.19
C ASN A 133 -10.62 32.14 16.20
N ILE A 134 -10.64 33.43 15.87
CA ILE A 134 -11.04 34.59 16.64
C ILE A 134 -12.55 34.64 16.84
N SER A 135 -12.99 35.09 18.02
CA SER A 135 -14.13 35.99 18.11
C SER A 135 -14.01 37.00 19.27
N ALA A 136 -14.17 38.28 18.89
CA ALA A 136 -14.74 39.41 19.62
C ALA A 136 -13.87 40.33 20.53
N GLU A 137 -13.88 41.60 20.09
CA GLU A 137 -13.94 42.87 20.85
C GLU A 137 -12.69 43.48 21.50
N GLY A 138 -12.30 44.65 20.95
CA GLY A 138 -12.29 45.89 21.74
C GLY A 138 -10.94 46.53 22.07
N ASN A 139 -10.70 47.68 21.43
CA ASN A 139 -9.87 48.82 21.86
C ASN A 139 -8.35 48.83 21.63
N ASN A 140 -7.99 49.67 20.64
CA ASN A 140 -6.76 50.48 20.53
C ASN A 140 -6.59 51.42 21.77
N PRO A 141 -5.45 52.13 22.02
CA PRO A 141 -4.30 52.33 21.12
C PRO A 141 -2.87 52.47 21.75
N LYS A 142 -1.88 52.58 20.84
CA LYS A 142 -0.62 53.38 20.89
C LYS A 142 0.59 52.87 21.72
N SER A 143 1.69 52.54 21.02
CA SER A 143 2.79 53.48 20.67
C SER A 143 4.14 52.78 20.38
N SER A 144 4.85 53.30 19.36
CA SER A 144 6.32 53.45 19.12
C SER A 144 7.34 52.66 19.94
N ALA A 145 8.60 52.42 19.52
CA ALA A 145 9.38 52.48 18.28
C ALA A 145 10.83 52.11 18.70
N ALA A 146 11.60 51.46 17.82
CA ALA A 146 13.08 51.34 17.82
C ALA A 146 13.73 50.71 19.08
N GLY A 147 14.84 49.98 19.04
CA GLY A 147 15.90 49.72 18.06
C GLY A 147 17.16 49.35 18.85
N ASN A 148 18.08 48.64 18.18
CA ASN A 148 19.50 48.42 18.51
C ASN A 148 19.91 47.30 19.50
N ASP A 149 20.58 46.32 18.89
CA ASP A 149 21.68 45.44 19.32
C ASP A 149 22.96 46.26 19.70
N PRO A 150 24.15 45.70 20.04
CA PRO A 150 24.56 44.37 20.57
C PRO A 150 25.51 44.48 21.80
N GLY A 151 25.88 43.32 22.39
CA GLY A 151 27.18 43.25 23.07
C GLY A 151 27.45 42.08 24.04
N SER A 152 28.17 41.07 23.52
CA SER A 152 29.40 40.48 24.08
C SER A 152 29.40 39.68 25.40
N SER A 153 29.95 38.45 25.29
CA SER A 153 30.90 37.75 26.21
C SER A 153 30.42 37.45 27.66
N THR A 154 30.70 36.33 28.33
CA THR A 154 31.87 35.44 28.34
C THR A 154 31.56 34.28 29.31
N GLU A 155 32.13 33.11 29.01
CA GLU A 155 32.74 32.11 29.91
C GLU A 155 32.24 31.90 31.36
N GLY A 156 31.98 30.61 31.69
CA GLY A 156 32.83 29.95 32.69
C GLY A 156 32.17 29.17 33.85
N LYS A 157 32.57 27.89 33.93
CA LYS A 157 32.85 27.07 35.13
C LYS A 157 31.74 26.25 35.82
N THR A 158 31.82 24.94 35.53
CA THR A 158 32.04 23.76 36.39
C THR A 158 31.76 23.78 37.91
N LEU A 159 31.16 22.65 38.35
CA LEU A 159 31.24 21.85 39.62
C LEU A 159 29.80 21.56 40.12
N GLY A 160 29.39 20.36 40.53
CA GLY A 160 30.02 19.05 40.71
C GLY A 160 29.04 18.14 41.47
N SER A 161 29.20 16.82 41.30
CA SER A 161 28.82 15.72 42.22
C SER A 161 27.39 15.64 42.77
N SER A 162 26.67 14.56 42.42
CA SER A 162 26.45 13.42 43.34
C SER A 162 25.75 12.26 42.65
N ALA A 163 26.26 11.06 42.93
CA ALA A 163 25.76 9.78 42.47
C ALA A 163 24.51 9.36 43.26
N VAL A 164 23.49 8.86 42.54
CA VAL A 164 22.57 7.84 43.06
C VAL A 164 22.28 6.86 41.92
N THR A 165 22.41 5.59 42.29
CA THR A 165 22.27 4.35 41.53
C THR A 165 20.81 3.98 41.28
N SER A 166 20.47 3.56 40.05
CA SER A 166 19.51 2.49 39.66
C SER A 166 19.33 2.56 38.14
N GLU A 167 19.94 1.63 37.40
CA GLU A 167 19.27 0.47 36.80
C GLU A 167 18.40 0.79 35.57
N THR A 168 18.87 0.24 34.43
CA THR A 168 18.05 -0.31 33.32
C THR A 168 17.48 0.74 32.34
N LYS A 169 18.16 0.98 31.21
CA LYS A 169 18.03 0.32 29.88
C LYS A 169 16.77 0.74 29.09
N VAL A 170 17.06 1.31 27.92
CA VAL A 170 16.35 1.16 26.63
C VAL A 170 14.98 1.84 26.59
N ASN A 171 14.93 3.07 26.04
CA ASN A 171 14.52 3.38 24.66
C ASN A 171 13.09 2.90 24.37
N HIS A 172 12.16 3.83 24.18
CA HIS A 172 11.73 4.21 22.83
C HIS A 172 11.18 3.01 22.05
N GLU A 173 9.88 2.83 22.14
CA GLU A 173 8.98 2.63 20.99
C GLU A 173 7.82 3.61 21.29
N GLU A 174 7.58 4.73 20.59
CA GLU A 174 7.20 4.84 19.17
C GLU A 174 6.75 3.49 18.61
N SER A 175 5.51 3.12 18.93
CA SER A 175 4.29 3.50 18.18
C SER A 175 4.11 2.58 16.98
N GLY A 176 3.04 1.79 17.06
CA GLY A 176 2.51 1.09 15.92
C GLY A 176 1.84 2.06 14.95
N GLU A 177 1.49 1.55 13.78
CA GLU A 177 0.50 2.12 12.88
C GLU A 177 -0.52 1.01 12.57
N VAL A 178 -1.75 1.46 12.35
CA VAL A 178 -3.06 0.78 12.24
C VAL A 178 -3.20 -0.18 11.03
N SER A 179 -4.13 -1.15 11.08
CA SER A 179 -4.57 -1.96 9.92
C SER A 179 -6.10 -1.98 9.77
N ILE A 180 -6.58 -1.38 8.68
CA ILE A 180 -7.90 -1.48 8.07
C ILE A 180 -8.02 -2.84 7.35
N GLY A 181 -8.96 -3.70 7.76
CA GLY A 181 -9.17 -5.01 7.15
C GLY A 181 -10.14 -4.98 5.97
N SER A 182 -9.68 -4.63 4.77
CA SER A 182 -10.36 -5.05 3.54
C SER A 182 -9.82 -6.41 3.12
N ASN A 183 -10.70 -7.38 2.85
CA ASN A 183 -10.32 -8.67 2.26
C ASN A 183 -9.83 -8.41 0.81
N THR A 184 -8.52 -8.26 0.61
CA THR A 184 -7.89 -7.94 -0.68
C THR A 184 -8.23 -8.96 -1.78
N GLU A 185 -8.64 -10.18 -1.43
CA GLU A 185 -9.03 -11.24 -2.36
C GLU A 185 -10.42 -11.06 -2.95
N ASP A 186 -11.40 -10.63 -2.15
CA ASP A 186 -12.75 -10.36 -2.62
C ASP A 186 -12.74 -9.20 -3.62
N ILE A 187 -11.96 -8.15 -3.34
CA ILE A 187 -11.78 -7.00 -4.25
C ILE A 187 -11.06 -7.44 -5.53
N ARG A 188 -9.95 -8.17 -5.46
CA ARG A 188 -9.21 -8.60 -6.65
C ARG A 188 -10.01 -9.54 -7.55
N ALA A 189 -10.78 -10.46 -6.96
CA ALA A 189 -11.64 -11.38 -7.71
C ALA A 189 -12.81 -10.65 -8.37
N GLU A 190 -13.49 -9.77 -7.64
CA GLU A 190 -14.57 -8.92 -8.20
C GLU A 190 -14.04 -8.00 -9.31
N VAL A 191 -12.85 -7.42 -9.12
CA VAL A 191 -12.19 -6.59 -10.13
C VAL A 191 -11.78 -7.40 -11.35
N LYS A 192 -11.17 -8.59 -11.21
CA LYS A 192 -10.78 -9.44 -12.37
C LYS A 192 -11.98 -9.77 -13.27
N VAL A 193 -13.13 -10.08 -12.67
CA VAL A 193 -14.39 -10.32 -13.41
C VAL A 193 -14.85 -9.04 -14.11
N GLN A 194 -14.85 -7.90 -13.41
CA GLN A 194 -15.21 -6.61 -14.02
C GLN A 194 -14.26 -6.18 -15.14
N ILE A 195 -12.96 -6.48 -15.04
CA ILE A 195 -11.95 -6.13 -16.04
C ILE A 195 -12.18 -6.89 -17.35
N ASN A 196 -12.48 -8.19 -17.28
CA ASN A 196 -12.73 -8.98 -18.49
C ASN A 196 -13.98 -8.53 -19.24
N ASP A 197 -15.05 -8.17 -18.53
CA ASP A 197 -16.29 -7.70 -19.16
C ASP A 197 -16.15 -6.24 -19.65
N LYS A 198 -15.62 -5.32 -18.83
CA LYS A 198 -15.55 -3.89 -19.16
C LYS A 198 -14.44 -3.52 -20.15
N SER A 199 -13.32 -4.25 -20.22
CA SER A 199 -12.22 -3.93 -21.16
C SER A 199 -12.66 -4.01 -22.63
N LEU A 200 -13.52 -4.99 -22.96
CA LEU A 200 -14.11 -5.14 -24.29
C LEU A 200 -15.11 -4.04 -24.63
N ASP A 201 -15.64 -3.35 -23.62
CA ASP A 201 -16.59 -2.25 -23.76
C ASP A 201 -15.85 -0.91 -23.89
N LEU A 202 -14.77 -0.66 -23.15
CA LEU A 202 -13.98 0.58 -23.23
C LEU A 202 -13.58 0.96 -24.67
N ALA A 203 -13.05 -0.01 -25.44
CA ALA A 203 -12.61 0.23 -26.81
C ALA A 203 -13.78 0.45 -27.80
N LYS A 204 -15.00 0.07 -27.44
CA LYS A 204 -16.20 0.17 -28.29
C LYS A 204 -17.09 1.35 -27.91
N GLU A 205 -17.08 1.74 -26.64
CA GLU A 205 -17.81 2.88 -26.10
C GLU A 205 -17.04 4.17 -26.38
N ILE A 206 -17.06 4.63 -27.63
CA ILE A 206 -16.51 5.93 -28.01
C ILE A 206 -17.45 7.02 -27.46
N PRO A 207 -17.06 7.79 -26.42
CA PRO A 207 -17.99 8.71 -25.77
C PRO A 207 -18.20 9.94 -26.65
N ALA A 208 -19.43 10.21 -27.09
CA ALA A 208 -19.71 11.42 -27.84
C ALA A 208 -19.56 12.66 -26.95
N ILE A 209 -18.72 13.62 -27.37
CA ILE A 209 -18.55 14.91 -26.70
C ILE A 209 -19.18 15.98 -27.59
N GLU A 210 -20.14 16.72 -27.05
CA GLU A 210 -20.86 17.75 -27.81
C GLU A 210 -19.89 18.84 -28.27
N GLY A 211 -19.89 19.15 -29.57
CA GLY A 211 -19.01 20.14 -30.18
C GLY A 211 -17.66 19.63 -30.63
N LEU A 212 -17.32 18.35 -30.38
CA LEU A 212 -16.09 17.72 -30.86
C LEU A 212 -16.39 16.62 -31.89
N ASN A 213 -15.52 16.51 -32.88
CA ASN A 213 -15.58 15.44 -33.87
C ASN A 213 -14.58 14.34 -33.52
N TYR A 214 -15.07 13.12 -33.35
CA TYR A 214 -14.21 11.94 -33.23
C TYR A 214 -13.37 11.76 -34.49
N ASP A 215 -12.08 11.49 -34.31
CA ASP A 215 -11.15 11.16 -35.38
C ASP A 215 -10.82 9.67 -35.39
N HIS A 216 -10.09 9.20 -34.36
CA HIS A 216 -9.68 7.79 -34.25
C HIS A 216 -9.45 7.38 -32.79
N SER A 217 -9.03 6.14 -32.56
CA SER A 217 -8.65 5.65 -31.23
C SER A 217 -7.31 4.95 -31.30
N MET A 218 -6.57 5.00 -30.19
CA MET A 218 -5.30 4.29 -30.05
C MET A 218 -5.54 2.78 -30.21
N GLU A 219 -4.82 2.16 -31.13
CA GLU A 219 -4.90 0.72 -31.36
C GLU A 219 -4.01 -0.04 -30.37
N LEU A 220 -4.59 -0.54 -29.28
CA LEU A 220 -3.89 -1.33 -28.27
C LEU A 220 -3.80 -2.81 -28.69
N LYS A 221 -2.64 -3.43 -28.44
CA LYS A 221 -2.40 -4.85 -28.75
C LYS A 221 -2.46 -5.76 -27.53
N TYR A 222 -2.08 -5.26 -26.36
CA TYR A 222 -1.87 -6.04 -25.15
C TYR A 222 -2.61 -5.48 -23.94
N ALA A 223 -2.56 -4.16 -23.72
CA ALA A 223 -3.24 -3.48 -22.61
C ALA A 223 -4.75 -3.52 -22.77
N LYS A 224 -5.44 -3.70 -21.64
CA LYS A 224 -6.90 -3.80 -21.56
C LYS A 224 -7.51 -2.83 -20.56
N GLY A 225 -6.70 -2.22 -19.70
CA GLY A 225 -7.18 -1.37 -18.61
C GLY A 225 -7.56 0.06 -19.01
N PHE A 226 -7.31 0.47 -20.27
CA PHE A 226 -7.65 1.81 -20.75
C PHE A 226 -7.99 1.83 -22.25
N ALA A 227 -8.58 2.94 -22.69
CA ALA A 227 -8.70 3.34 -24.10
C ALA A 227 -8.38 4.83 -24.24
N VAL A 228 -7.84 5.24 -25.40
CA VAL A 228 -7.61 6.64 -25.74
C VAL A 228 -8.32 6.97 -27.05
N HIS A 229 -9.21 7.95 -27.02
CA HIS A 229 -9.96 8.43 -28.18
C HIS A 229 -9.50 9.84 -28.55
N TYR A 230 -9.22 10.06 -29.82
CA TYR A 230 -8.76 11.33 -30.36
C TYR A 230 -9.92 12.06 -31.05
N TYR A 231 -9.97 13.36 -30.81
CA TYR A 231 -10.95 14.27 -31.39
C TYR A 231 -10.23 15.39 -32.14
N ASP A 232 -10.99 16.16 -32.91
CA ASP A 232 -10.51 17.40 -33.49
C ASP A 232 -9.95 18.38 -32.45
N ASN A 233 -9.15 19.33 -32.93
CA ASN A 233 -8.49 20.35 -32.09
C ASN A 233 -7.50 19.78 -31.07
N ASP A 234 -6.92 18.61 -31.35
CA ASP A 234 -5.87 18.00 -30.53
C ASP A 234 -6.36 17.67 -29.10
N ILE A 235 -7.62 17.22 -29.02
CA ILE A 235 -8.27 16.81 -27.78
C ILE A 235 -8.27 15.29 -27.68
N LYS A 236 -7.96 14.76 -26.49
CA LYS A 236 -7.90 13.32 -26.23
C LYS A 236 -8.83 12.99 -25.06
N LEU A 237 -9.54 11.87 -25.12
CA LEU A 237 -10.30 11.33 -23.99
C LEU A 237 -9.72 9.97 -23.62
N ILE A 238 -9.21 9.86 -22.40
CA ILE A 238 -8.79 8.60 -21.80
C ILE A 238 -9.99 8.02 -21.04
N SER A 239 -10.32 6.75 -21.28
CA SER A 239 -11.29 5.99 -20.49
C SER A 239 -10.56 4.85 -19.76
N VAL A 240 -10.84 4.68 -18.48
CA VAL A 240 -10.18 3.69 -17.60
C VAL A 240 -11.18 2.63 -17.15
N ILE A 241 -10.70 1.42 -16.85
CA ILE A 241 -11.54 0.26 -16.53
C ILE A 241 -12.40 0.38 -15.27
N ASP A 242 -12.07 1.31 -14.38
CA ASP A 242 -12.89 1.68 -13.23
C ASP A 242 -14.05 2.63 -13.57
N GLY A 243 -14.15 3.06 -14.83
CA GLY A 243 -15.18 3.98 -15.33
C GLY A 243 -14.79 5.45 -15.27
N SER A 244 -13.58 5.77 -14.76
CA SER A 244 -13.05 7.13 -14.77
C SER A 244 -12.68 7.56 -16.19
N ARG A 245 -12.84 8.86 -16.48
CA ARG A 245 -12.47 9.46 -17.75
C ARG A 245 -11.62 10.71 -17.54
N PHE A 246 -10.67 10.94 -18.44
CA PHE A 246 -9.80 12.11 -18.42
C PHE A 246 -9.80 12.79 -19.79
N LEU A 247 -10.34 14.00 -19.87
CA LEU A 247 -10.30 14.82 -21.07
C LEU A 247 -9.03 15.66 -21.06
N LEU A 248 -8.11 15.36 -21.98
CA LEU A 248 -6.88 16.09 -22.16
C LEU A 248 -7.08 17.19 -23.22
N LEU A 249 -6.93 18.43 -22.79
CA LEU A 249 -7.07 19.61 -23.63
C LEU A 249 -5.71 20.30 -23.83
N PRO A 250 -5.45 20.91 -24.99
CA PRO A 250 -4.38 21.89 -25.12
C PRO A 250 -4.52 22.99 -24.05
N ARG A 251 -3.40 23.57 -23.58
CA ARG A 251 -3.37 24.52 -22.45
C ARG A 251 -4.40 25.67 -22.58
N ASP A 252 -4.58 26.19 -23.79
CA ASP A 252 -5.46 27.34 -24.07
C ASP A 252 -6.83 26.97 -24.65
N ALA A 253 -7.17 25.68 -24.79
CA ALA A 253 -8.44 25.25 -25.37
C ALA A 253 -9.63 25.53 -24.44
N GLU A 254 -10.79 25.83 -25.00
CA GLU A 254 -12.03 25.92 -24.22
C GLU A 254 -12.49 24.55 -23.73
N VAL A 255 -13.05 24.49 -22.52
CA VAL A 255 -13.63 23.24 -21.99
C VAL A 255 -15.01 23.05 -22.63
N PRO A 256 -15.31 21.89 -23.24
CA PRO A 256 -16.65 21.62 -23.77
C PRO A 256 -17.74 21.76 -22.70
N GLU A 257 -18.89 22.34 -23.07
CA GLU A 257 -19.98 22.62 -22.12
C GLU A 257 -20.57 21.35 -21.49
N LYS A 258 -20.61 20.24 -22.24
CA LYS A 258 -21.13 18.96 -21.77
C LYS A 258 -20.07 17.89 -21.91
N LEU A 259 -19.75 17.26 -20.79
CA LEU A 259 -18.80 16.17 -20.69
C LEU A 259 -19.52 14.85 -20.37
N PRO A 260 -18.98 13.71 -20.82
CA PRO A 260 -19.43 12.41 -20.35
C PRO A 260 -19.36 12.32 -18.81
N GLU A 261 -20.19 11.46 -18.21
CA GLU A 261 -20.12 11.20 -16.78
C GLU A 261 -18.71 10.73 -16.36
N ASN A 262 -18.32 11.07 -15.12
CA ASN A 262 -17.02 10.75 -14.51
C ASN A 262 -15.81 11.28 -15.30
N THR A 263 -15.96 12.41 -15.99
CA THR A 263 -14.86 13.04 -16.74
C THR A 263 -14.17 14.14 -15.95
N THR A 264 -12.88 13.95 -15.72
CA THR A 264 -11.97 14.96 -15.18
C THR A 264 -11.24 15.67 -16.33
N VAL A 265 -11.14 16.99 -16.28
CA VAL A 265 -10.46 17.79 -17.31
C VAL A 265 -9.02 18.05 -16.89
N LEU A 266 -8.07 17.76 -17.77
CA LEU A 266 -6.65 18.04 -17.59
C LEU A 266 -6.09 18.79 -18.79
N ARG A 267 -4.96 19.47 -18.58
CA ARG A 267 -4.26 20.19 -19.65
C ARG A 267 -2.99 19.45 -20.03
N LYS A 268 -2.79 19.20 -21.33
CA LYS A 268 -1.58 18.56 -21.85
C LYS A 268 -0.54 19.59 -22.33
N PRO A 269 0.77 19.30 -22.22
CA PRO A 269 1.34 18.14 -21.52
C PRO A 269 1.10 18.26 -20.01
N VAL A 270 0.69 17.17 -19.34
CA VAL A 270 0.49 17.17 -17.89
C VAL A 270 1.84 17.27 -17.19
N SER A 271 1.93 18.11 -16.17
CA SER A 271 3.18 18.39 -15.44
C SER A 271 2.93 18.47 -13.93
N ASN A 272 3.97 18.68 -13.12
CA ASN A 272 3.87 18.73 -11.66
C ASN A 272 3.09 17.54 -11.08
N ILE A 273 3.46 16.33 -11.50
CA ILE A 273 2.77 15.10 -11.13
C ILE A 273 3.24 14.64 -9.74
N TYR A 274 2.31 14.15 -8.93
CA TYR A 274 2.58 13.30 -7.78
C TYR A 274 2.45 11.83 -8.17
N LEU A 275 3.56 11.10 -8.19
CA LEU A 275 3.58 9.69 -8.58
C LEU A 275 3.79 8.80 -7.36
N ALA A 276 2.74 8.07 -6.98
CA ALA A 276 2.77 7.05 -5.94
C ALA A 276 2.68 5.62 -6.53
N ALA A 277 2.29 5.47 -7.79
CA ALA A 277 2.39 4.21 -8.54
C ALA A 277 3.82 3.92 -9.01
N THR A 278 4.66 3.30 -8.18
CA THR A 278 6.09 3.10 -8.48
C THR A 278 6.37 2.37 -9.79
N SER A 279 5.48 1.49 -10.26
CA SER A 279 5.59 0.80 -11.55
C SER A 279 5.54 1.74 -12.75
N ALA A 280 4.93 2.92 -12.64
CA ALA A 280 4.84 3.89 -13.71
C ALA A 280 6.13 4.68 -13.93
N MET A 281 6.97 4.83 -12.88
CA MET A 281 8.13 5.75 -12.92
C MET A 281 9.13 5.43 -14.03
N SER A 282 9.42 4.15 -14.30
CA SER A 282 10.30 3.77 -15.40
C SER A 282 9.74 4.09 -16.79
N LEU A 283 8.42 4.19 -16.93
CA LEU A 283 7.78 4.60 -18.19
C LEU A 283 7.96 6.10 -18.43
N PHE A 284 7.90 6.92 -17.37
CA PHE A 284 8.27 8.34 -17.46
C PHE A 284 9.75 8.52 -17.82
N ASP A 285 10.64 7.72 -17.24
CA ASP A 285 12.07 7.70 -17.60
C ASP A 285 12.29 7.31 -19.06
N ALA A 286 11.62 6.26 -19.53
CA ALA A 286 11.69 5.80 -20.91
C ALA A 286 11.25 6.87 -21.93
N LEU A 287 10.30 7.74 -21.55
CA LEU A 287 9.87 8.88 -22.36
C LEU A 287 10.80 10.10 -22.27
N GLY A 288 11.76 10.09 -21.33
CA GLY A 288 12.61 11.24 -21.03
C GLY A 288 11.90 12.33 -20.22
N GLU A 289 10.78 12.00 -19.57
CA GLU A 289 9.84 12.94 -18.94
C GLU A 289 9.82 12.84 -17.42
N ILE A 290 10.93 12.41 -16.78
CA ILE A 290 11.05 12.39 -15.31
C ILE A 290 10.79 13.76 -14.69
N ASP A 291 11.15 14.85 -15.39
CA ASP A 291 10.95 16.22 -14.91
C ASP A 291 9.46 16.63 -14.84
N SER A 292 8.56 15.91 -15.50
CA SER A 292 7.11 16.09 -15.32
C SER A 292 6.62 15.60 -13.93
N VAL A 293 7.40 14.74 -13.27
CA VAL A 293 7.12 14.18 -11.95
C VAL A 293 7.84 14.99 -10.87
N SER A 294 7.19 16.04 -10.39
CA SER A 294 7.75 16.92 -9.35
C SER A 294 7.62 16.34 -7.94
N PHE A 295 6.70 15.41 -7.72
CA PHE A 295 6.46 14.78 -6.42
C PHE A 295 6.41 13.24 -6.54
N THR A 296 6.88 12.55 -5.52
CA THR A 296 6.82 11.08 -5.45
C THR A 296 6.33 10.61 -4.09
N GLY A 297 5.56 9.52 -4.12
CA GLY A 297 5.13 8.80 -2.93
C GLY A 297 6.13 7.80 -2.38
N THR A 298 7.31 7.69 -3.00
CA THR A 298 8.39 6.79 -2.60
C THR A 298 9.67 7.59 -2.39
N ASP A 299 10.30 7.40 -1.23
CA ASP A 299 11.54 8.04 -0.85
C ASP A 299 12.75 7.46 -1.62
N VAL A 300 13.92 8.07 -1.49
CA VAL A 300 15.14 7.63 -2.20
C VAL A 300 15.47 6.16 -1.91
N SER A 301 15.23 5.70 -0.67
CA SER A 301 15.57 4.34 -0.24
C SER A 301 14.63 3.27 -0.82
N GLY A 302 13.40 3.64 -1.16
CA GLY A 302 12.41 2.78 -1.81
C GLY A 302 12.65 2.57 -3.30
N TRP A 303 13.45 3.41 -3.97
CA TRP A 303 13.75 3.25 -5.39
C TRP A 303 14.87 2.23 -5.64
N SER A 304 14.64 1.36 -6.63
CA SER A 304 15.62 0.40 -7.14
C SER A 304 16.08 0.72 -8.57
N ILE A 305 15.44 1.71 -9.21
CA ILE A 305 15.84 2.32 -10.49
C ILE A 305 16.50 3.70 -10.24
N GLU A 306 17.39 4.12 -11.14
CA GLU A 306 18.32 5.23 -10.86
C GLU A 306 17.72 6.62 -11.10
N ALA A 307 16.95 6.80 -12.16
CA ALA A 307 16.39 8.10 -12.54
C ALA A 307 15.61 8.82 -11.42
N PRO A 308 14.69 8.19 -10.66
CA PRO A 308 14.04 8.86 -9.54
C PRO A 308 14.97 9.17 -8.37
N LYS A 309 16.03 8.37 -8.14
CA LYS A 309 17.05 8.69 -7.11
C LYS A 309 17.79 9.96 -7.49
N GLU A 310 18.29 10.03 -8.72
CA GLU A 310 18.99 11.21 -9.21
C GLU A 310 18.10 12.45 -9.17
N ALA A 311 16.81 12.32 -9.52
CA ALA A 311 15.85 13.41 -9.46
C ALA A 311 15.59 13.90 -8.02
N LEU A 312 15.45 12.99 -7.06
CA LEU A 312 15.30 13.30 -5.64
C LEU A 312 16.56 13.94 -5.04
N GLU A 313 17.72 13.36 -5.31
CA GLU A 313 19.01 13.84 -4.78
C GLU A 313 19.39 15.21 -5.36
N SER A 314 19.04 15.48 -6.62
CA SER A 314 19.24 16.79 -7.25
C SER A 314 18.17 17.84 -6.87
N GLY A 315 17.10 17.43 -6.20
CA GLY A 315 15.99 18.31 -5.80
C GLY A 315 15.02 18.69 -6.94
N ARG A 316 15.14 18.04 -8.11
CA ARG A 316 14.17 18.17 -9.23
C ARG A 316 12.83 17.51 -8.90
N MET A 317 12.88 16.46 -8.07
CA MET A 317 11.72 15.75 -7.53
C MET A 317 11.72 15.84 -6.01
N LYS A 318 10.54 15.91 -5.39
CA LYS A 318 10.37 15.93 -3.93
C LYS A 318 9.61 14.71 -3.44
N PHE A 319 10.07 14.11 -2.35
CA PHE A 319 9.24 13.14 -1.62
C PHE A 319 8.10 13.88 -0.91
N ALA A 320 6.86 13.48 -1.19
CA ALA A 320 5.66 14.14 -0.70
C ALA A 320 4.72 13.16 0.03
N GLY A 321 5.29 12.26 0.84
CA GLY A 321 4.52 11.28 1.63
C GLY A 321 4.02 10.08 0.83
N LYS A 322 3.83 8.94 1.50
CA LYS A 322 3.37 7.67 0.88
C LYS A 322 1.93 7.77 0.40
N TYR A 323 1.50 6.86 -0.48
CA TYR A 323 0.13 6.83 -1.00
C TYR A 323 -0.97 6.81 0.09
N SER A 324 -0.69 6.25 1.27
CA SER A 324 -1.64 6.20 2.39
C SER A 324 -1.56 7.40 3.34
N ALA A 325 -0.55 8.25 3.17
CA ALA A 325 -0.33 9.46 3.97
C ALA A 325 0.46 10.49 3.15
N PRO A 326 -0.13 11.05 2.08
CA PRO A 326 0.52 12.08 1.27
C PRO A 326 0.66 13.39 2.06
N ASP A 327 1.72 14.14 1.78
CA ASP A 327 1.94 15.48 2.31
C ASP A 327 1.12 16.48 1.48
N TYR A 328 -0.14 16.66 1.89
CA TYR A 328 -1.08 17.56 1.24
C TYR A 328 -0.56 19.00 1.15
N GLU A 329 0.18 19.49 2.15
CA GLU A 329 0.72 20.85 2.11
C GLU A 329 1.75 20.99 1.00
N THR A 330 2.69 20.05 0.91
CA THR A 330 3.69 20.02 -0.17
C THR A 330 3.02 19.92 -1.54
N LEU A 331 2.00 19.07 -1.69
CA LEU A 331 1.29 18.90 -2.96
C LEU A 331 0.53 20.15 -3.40
N ILE A 332 -0.20 20.81 -2.48
CA ILE A 332 -0.96 22.02 -2.78
C ILE A 332 -0.02 23.19 -3.08
N THR A 333 0.95 23.45 -2.20
CA THR A 333 1.88 24.57 -2.34
C THR A 333 2.79 24.41 -3.56
N GLY A 334 3.08 23.14 -3.90
CA GLY A 334 3.84 22.74 -5.07
C GLY A 334 3.06 22.76 -6.39
N GLY A 335 1.75 23.00 -6.35
CA GLY A 335 0.91 23.09 -7.55
C GLY A 335 0.76 21.75 -8.28
N CYS A 336 0.57 20.65 -7.54
CA CYS A 336 0.35 19.32 -8.12
C CYS A 336 -0.86 19.35 -9.09
N GLU A 337 -0.65 18.98 -10.36
CA GLU A 337 -1.72 18.97 -11.38
C GLU A 337 -2.43 17.61 -11.47
N LEU A 338 -1.76 16.52 -11.06
CA LEU A 338 -2.28 15.16 -11.14
C LEU A 338 -1.57 14.25 -10.13
N ALA A 339 -2.34 13.49 -9.34
CA ALA A 339 -1.85 12.36 -8.57
C ALA A 339 -2.02 11.06 -9.37
N ILE A 340 -0.93 10.34 -9.60
CA ILE A 340 -0.91 9.01 -10.22
C ILE A 340 -0.72 7.97 -9.12
N GLU A 341 -1.81 7.29 -8.80
CA GLU A 341 -1.92 6.31 -7.73
C GLU A 341 -1.96 4.89 -8.28
N SER A 342 -1.38 3.92 -7.58
CA SER A 342 -1.63 2.51 -7.93
C SER A 342 -2.99 2.07 -7.38
N THR A 343 -3.46 0.89 -7.78
CA THR A 343 -4.66 0.28 -7.18
C THR A 343 -4.59 0.08 -5.66
N MET A 344 -3.43 0.29 -5.01
CA MET A 344 -3.34 0.31 -3.55
C MET A 344 -4.18 1.42 -2.91
N ILE A 345 -4.44 2.52 -3.64
CA ILE A 345 -5.31 3.61 -3.16
C ILE A 345 -6.74 3.16 -2.88
N LEU A 346 -7.18 2.02 -3.45
CA LEU A 346 -8.51 1.45 -3.18
C LEU A 346 -8.65 0.94 -1.74
N HIS A 347 -7.54 0.70 -1.05
CA HIS A 347 -7.53 0.39 0.39
C HIS A 347 -7.55 1.65 1.26
N GLU A 348 -7.32 2.82 0.66
CA GLU A 348 -7.27 4.13 1.32
C GLU A 348 -8.23 5.13 0.65
N PRO A 349 -9.55 4.81 0.55
CA PRO A 349 -10.50 5.64 -0.18
C PRO A 349 -10.56 7.08 0.36
N ASN A 350 -10.37 7.26 1.68
CA ASN A 350 -10.34 8.58 2.31
C ASN A 350 -9.18 9.45 1.79
N VAL A 351 -8.03 8.85 1.45
CA VAL A 351 -6.89 9.60 0.90
C VAL A 351 -7.21 10.08 -0.51
N LYS A 352 -7.81 9.23 -1.35
CA LYS A 352 -8.29 9.62 -2.68
C LYS A 352 -9.30 10.77 -2.59
N GLU A 353 -10.33 10.63 -1.75
CA GLU A 353 -11.35 11.65 -1.54
C GLU A 353 -10.75 12.98 -1.05
N GLN A 354 -9.72 12.91 -0.20
CA GLN A 354 -9.04 14.10 0.30
C GLN A 354 -8.23 14.81 -0.79
N LEU A 355 -7.47 14.09 -1.63
CA LEU A 355 -6.77 14.67 -2.79
C LEU A 355 -7.76 15.39 -3.73
N GLU A 356 -8.88 14.74 -4.05
CA GLU A 356 -9.91 15.30 -4.92
C GLU A 356 -10.61 16.52 -4.28
N THR A 357 -10.89 16.49 -2.98
CA THR A 357 -11.45 17.62 -2.22
C THR A 357 -10.52 18.84 -2.27
N LEU A 358 -9.20 18.59 -2.30
CA LEU A 358 -8.17 19.61 -2.45
C LEU A 358 -7.93 20.03 -3.91
N SER A 359 -8.81 19.60 -4.82
CA SER A 359 -8.74 19.89 -6.26
C SER A 359 -7.50 19.34 -6.95
N ILE A 360 -6.92 18.24 -6.42
CA ILE A 360 -5.88 17.46 -7.09
C ILE A 360 -6.56 16.24 -7.73
N PRO A 361 -6.69 16.19 -9.06
CA PRO A 361 -7.16 15.01 -9.78
C PRO A 361 -6.38 13.75 -9.41
N VAL A 362 -7.07 12.62 -9.27
CA VAL A 362 -6.45 11.31 -9.04
C VAL A 362 -6.68 10.41 -10.26
N PHE A 363 -5.59 9.95 -10.87
CA PHE A 363 -5.58 8.86 -11.85
C PHE A 363 -5.11 7.58 -11.18
N THR A 364 -5.92 6.53 -11.25
CA THR A 364 -5.54 5.19 -10.75
C THR A 364 -4.93 4.37 -11.88
N ASP A 365 -3.66 4.00 -11.73
CA ASP A 365 -2.96 3.04 -12.58
C ASP A 365 -3.45 1.63 -12.28
N TRP A 366 -4.01 0.99 -13.32
CA TRP A 366 -4.51 -0.37 -13.31
C TRP A 366 -3.59 -1.36 -14.04
N SER A 367 -2.36 -0.96 -14.37
CA SER A 367 -1.37 -1.83 -15.04
C SER A 367 -1.07 -3.09 -14.23
N SER A 368 -1.28 -3.03 -12.89
CA SER A 368 -1.12 -4.17 -11.99
C SER A 368 -2.03 -5.36 -12.33
N TYR A 369 -3.15 -5.13 -13.02
CA TYR A 369 -4.15 -6.12 -13.42
C TYR A 369 -3.98 -6.65 -14.86
N GLU A 370 -3.03 -6.11 -15.62
CA GLU A 370 -2.72 -6.66 -16.94
C GLU A 370 -2.10 -8.07 -16.79
N THR A 371 -2.59 -9.01 -17.60
CA THR A 371 -2.18 -10.43 -17.52
C THR A 371 -0.95 -10.76 -18.34
N SER A 372 -0.47 -9.82 -19.16
CA SER A 372 0.76 -9.96 -19.94
C SER A 372 1.75 -8.86 -19.58
N ALA A 373 3.04 -9.17 -19.64
CA ALA A 373 4.09 -8.19 -19.33
C ALA A 373 4.07 -7.02 -20.32
N LEU A 374 3.90 -7.29 -21.62
CA LEU A 374 3.72 -6.26 -22.64
C LEU A 374 2.43 -5.45 -22.44
N GLY A 375 1.37 -6.05 -21.89
CA GLY A 375 0.17 -5.32 -21.49
C GLY A 375 0.45 -4.27 -20.43
N ARG A 376 1.35 -4.56 -19.48
CA ARG A 376 1.82 -3.56 -18.49
C ARG A 376 2.66 -2.48 -19.16
N THR A 377 3.59 -2.86 -20.03
CA THR A 377 4.49 -1.91 -20.70
C THR A 377 3.76 -1.00 -21.68
N GLU A 378 2.68 -1.46 -22.32
CA GLU A 378 1.89 -0.67 -23.28
C GLU A 378 1.20 0.55 -22.62
N TRP A 379 1.10 0.59 -21.28
CA TRP A 379 0.68 1.79 -20.54
C TRP A 379 1.60 3.00 -20.78
N ILE A 380 2.82 2.79 -21.31
CA ILE A 380 3.67 3.90 -21.78
C ILE A 380 2.96 4.77 -22.82
N ARG A 381 2.08 4.19 -23.65
CA ARG A 381 1.32 4.92 -24.67
C ARG A 381 0.26 5.83 -24.05
N LEU A 382 -0.37 5.39 -22.95
CA LEU A 382 -1.26 6.23 -22.14
C LEU A 382 -0.49 7.38 -21.48
N TYR A 383 0.71 7.12 -20.94
CA TYR A 383 1.55 8.19 -20.39
C TYR A 383 2.06 9.13 -21.47
N GLY A 384 2.37 8.63 -22.67
CA GLY A 384 2.64 9.45 -23.86
C GLY A 384 1.46 10.38 -24.17
N ALA A 385 0.21 9.90 -24.09
CA ALA A 385 -0.95 10.76 -24.31
C ALA A 385 -1.10 11.88 -23.26
N PHE A 386 -0.84 11.58 -21.97
CA PHE A 386 -0.81 12.59 -20.89
C PHE A 386 0.28 13.65 -21.11
N LEU A 387 1.46 13.23 -21.56
CA LEU A 387 2.65 14.05 -21.71
C LEU A 387 2.80 14.70 -23.08
N ASP A 388 1.89 14.39 -24.01
CA ASP A 388 1.98 14.82 -25.42
C ASP A 388 3.22 14.28 -26.15
N GLU A 389 3.60 13.04 -25.83
CA GLU A 389 4.81 12.35 -26.26
C GLU A 389 4.51 11.00 -26.93
N GLU A 390 3.37 10.89 -27.65
CA GLU A 390 2.95 9.62 -28.25
C GLU A 390 3.91 9.05 -29.29
N GLU A 391 4.63 9.88 -30.06
CA GLU A 391 5.61 9.40 -31.03
C GLU A 391 6.77 8.67 -30.32
N LYS A 392 7.26 9.23 -29.21
CA LYS A 392 8.28 8.58 -28.37
C LYS A 392 7.73 7.31 -27.74
N ALA A 393 6.50 7.34 -27.24
CA ALA A 393 5.87 6.20 -26.61
C ALA A 393 5.66 5.02 -27.58
N GLU A 394 5.21 5.30 -28.80
CA GLU A 394 5.04 4.28 -29.84
C GLU A 394 6.38 3.67 -30.23
N ALA A 395 7.39 4.51 -30.52
CA ALA A 395 8.72 4.04 -30.90
C ALA A 395 9.36 3.19 -29.80
N PHE A 396 9.22 3.58 -28.54
CA PHE A 396 9.68 2.77 -27.40
C PHE A 396 8.95 1.42 -27.34
N PHE A 397 7.62 1.44 -27.45
CA PHE A 397 6.83 0.23 -27.29
C PHE A 397 7.09 -0.78 -28.42
N GLU A 398 7.22 -0.32 -29.67
CA GLU A 398 7.60 -1.17 -30.79
C GLU A 398 8.99 -1.81 -30.58
N ASP A 399 9.96 -1.05 -30.06
CA ASP A 399 11.29 -1.58 -29.73
C ASP A 399 11.23 -2.61 -28.58
N GLU A 400 10.44 -2.36 -27.54
CA GLU A 400 10.27 -3.32 -26.43
C GLU A 400 9.62 -4.62 -26.90
N VAL A 401 8.62 -4.58 -27.80
CA VAL A 401 8.04 -5.79 -28.39
C VAL A 401 9.12 -6.65 -29.07
N VAL A 402 10.07 -6.01 -29.77
CA VAL A 402 11.22 -6.71 -30.37
C VAL A 402 12.19 -7.24 -29.31
N ARG A 403 12.59 -6.40 -28.34
CA ARG A 403 13.55 -6.78 -27.27
C ARG A 403 13.03 -7.92 -26.39
N SER A 404 11.74 -7.92 -26.10
CA SER A 404 11.05 -8.97 -25.33
C SER A 404 11.05 -10.33 -26.01
N GLY A 405 11.26 -10.37 -27.33
CA GLY A 405 11.17 -11.59 -28.13
C GLY A 405 9.74 -12.09 -28.32
N ALA A 406 8.71 -11.27 -28.10
CA ALA A 406 7.31 -11.67 -28.22
C ALA A 406 6.93 -12.14 -29.63
N ASP A 407 7.47 -11.50 -30.67
CA ASP A 407 7.20 -11.87 -32.07
C ASP A 407 8.01 -13.08 -32.55
N THR A 408 9.22 -13.26 -32.01
CA THR A 408 10.12 -14.35 -32.43
C THR A 408 9.90 -15.64 -31.63
N GLY A 409 9.47 -15.49 -30.37
CA GLY A 409 9.44 -16.55 -29.38
C GLY A 409 10.82 -17.03 -28.94
N PHE A 410 10.84 -17.83 -27.88
CA PHE A 410 12.04 -18.48 -27.37
C PHE A 410 11.99 -20.00 -27.55
N LYS A 411 13.18 -20.63 -27.56
CA LYS A 411 13.30 -22.09 -27.64
C LYS A 411 12.59 -22.74 -26.46
N LYS A 412 11.55 -23.52 -26.76
CA LYS A 412 10.82 -24.30 -25.74
C LYS A 412 11.70 -25.43 -25.20
N THR A 413 11.54 -25.70 -23.91
CA THR A 413 12.25 -26.74 -23.16
C THR A 413 11.28 -27.52 -22.29
N ASP A 414 11.66 -28.73 -21.87
CA ASP A 414 10.89 -29.53 -20.92
C ASP A 414 11.28 -29.21 -19.46
N LYS A 415 12.03 -28.12 -19.23
CA LYS A 415 12.53 -27.75 -17.91
C LYS A 415 11.47 -27.00 -17.10
N THR A 416 11.40 -27.34 -15.83
CA THR A 416 10.39 -26.87 -14.87
C THR A 416 10.92 -25.75 -13.97
N VAL A 417 10.08 -24.75 -13.72
CA VAL A 417 10.41 -23.56 -12.92
C VAL A 417 9.38 -23.40 -11.82
N ALA A 418 9.84 -23.15 -10.59
CA ALA A 418 8.99 -22.75 -9.47
C ALA A 418 9.33 -21.31 -9.03
N PHE A 419 8.39 -20.39 -9.23
CA PHE A 419 8.48 -19.01 -8.77
C PHE A 419 7.67 -18.83 -7.49
N PHE A 420 8.28 -18.33 -6.41
CA PHE A 420 7.61 -18.24 -5.11
C PHE A 420 8.30 -17.28 -4.13
N HIS A 421 7.63 -16.97 -3.03
CA HIS A 421 8.25 -16.51 -1.78
C HIS A 421 7.53 -17.13 -0.58
N PHE A 422 8.07 -17.01 0.63
CA PHE A 422 7.35 -17.36 1.85
C PHE A 422 6.77 -16.13 2.51
N ASN A 423 5.49 -16.19 2.92
CA ASN A 423 4.92 -15.14 3.77
C ASN A 423 5.36 -15.30 5.24
N THR A 424 4.98 -14.36 6.09
CA THR A 424 5.32 -14.36 7.53
C THR A 424 4.76 -15.56 8.30
N ARG A 425 3.75 -16.25 7.77
CA ARG A 425 3.17 -17.48 8.34
C ARG A 425 3.88 -18.75 7.86
N GLY A 426 4.91 -18.63 7.02
CA GLY A 426 5.64 -19.75 6.43
C GLY A 426 4.89 -20.47 5.30
N LEU A 427 3.81 -19.89 4.76
CA LEU A 427 3.13 -20.41 3.57
C LEU A 427 3.87 -19.96 2.32
N ALA A 428 3.94 -20.83 1.32
CA ALA A 428 4.52 -20.49 0.03
C ALA A 428 3.50 -19.72 -0.80
N ILE A 429 3.81 -18.48 -1.14
CA ILE A 429 3.03 -17.69 -2.07
C ILE A 429 3.57 -17.96 -3.48
N VAL A 430 2.70 -18.50 -4.33
CA VAL A 430 2.96 -18.77 -5.75
C VAL A 430 2.11 -17.82 -6.60
N ARG A 431 2.35 -17.80 -7.91
CA ARG A 431 1.60 -16.94 -8.85
C ARG A 431 0.55 -17.76 -9.58
N ASP A 432 -0.61 -17.15 -9.80
CA ASP A 432 -1.68 -17.72 -10.62
C ASP A 432 -1.19 -18.10 -12.02
N SER A 433 -1.83 -19.10 -12.63
CA SER A 433 -1.51 -19.49 -14.02
C SER A 433 -1.71 -18.34 -15.02
N GLU A 434 -2.67 -17.45 -14.76
CA GLU A 434 -2.96 -16.25 -15.57
C GLU A 434 -2.10 -15.03 -15.23
N ASP A 435 -1.25 -15.10 -14.19
CA ASP A 435 -0.35 -14.01 -13.83
C ASP A 435 0.72 -13.78 -14.91
N TYR A 436 1.10 -12.53 -15.11
CA TYR A 436 2.10 -12.16 -16.11
C TYR A 436 3.48 -12.80 -15.86
N VAL A 437 3.87 -13.08 -14.61
CA VAL A 437 5.12 -13.80 -14.31
C VAL A 437 5.02 -15.25 -14.76
N SER A 438 3.87 -15.90 -14.52
CA SER A 438 3.60 -17.25 -15.00
C SER A 438 3.59 -17.32 -16.52
N ALA A 439 3.02 -16.31 -17.18
CA ALA A 439 3.07 -16.16 -18.64
C ALA A 439 4.52 -16.07 -19.15
N MET A 440 5.35 -15.19 -18.56
CA MET A 440 6.74 -15.03 -18.97
C MET A 440 7.58 -16.30 -18.79
N ILE A 441 7.30 -17.13 -17.77
CA ILE A 441 7.95 -18.45 -17.63
C ILE A 441 7.66 -19.33 -18.85
N ARG A 442 6.40 -19.38 -19.29
CA ARG A 442 5.98 -20.16 -20.46
C ARG A 442 6.52 -19.57 -21.76
N ASP A 443 6.50 -18.25 -21.89
CA ASP A 443 6.97 -17.54 -23.08
C ASP A 443 8.47 -17.76 -23.27
N GLY A 444 9.25 -17.67 -22.18
CA GLY A 444 10.67 -18.04 -22.12
C GLY A 444 10.99 -19.51 -22.37
N GLY A 445 9.97 -20.37 -22.47
CA GLY A 445 10.09 -21.76 -22.86
C GLY A 445 10.24 -22.75 -21.71
N GLY A 446 9.87 -22.36 -20.49
CA GLY A 446 9.80 -23.22 -19.33
C GLY A 446 8.39 -23.73 -19.04
N ILE A 447 8.30 -24.67 -18.11
CA ILE A 447 7.04 -25.18 -17.56
C ILE A 447 6.91 -24.66 -16.13
N ASN A 448 5.88 -23.86 -15.83
CA ASN A 448 5.61 -23.44 -14.46
C ASN A 448 4.96 -24.59 -13.68
N VAL A 449 5.59 -25.02 -12.57
CA VAL A 449 5.09 -26.16 -11.78
C VAL A 449 3.74 -25.89 -11.09
N PHE A 450 3.33 -24.63 -11.03
CA PHE A 450 2.08 -24.19 -10.38
C PHE A 450 0.95 -23.87 -11.35
N ASP A 451 1.10 -24.09 -12.66
CA ASP A 451 0.03 -23.82 -13.65
C ASP A 451 -1.27 -24.58 -13.37
N SER A 452 -1.19 -25.71 -12.64
CA SER A 452 -2.36 -26.51 -12.24
C SER A 452 -3.02 -26.04 -10.94
N ILE A 453 -2.54 -24.95 -10.32
CA ILE A 453 -3.08 -24.43 -9.06
C ILE A 453 -3.89 -23.17 -9.37
N GLU A 454 -5.17 -23.20 -9.00
CA GLU A 454 -5.98 -21.98 -8.86
C GLU A 454 -5.66 -21.39 -7.48
N SER A 455 -4.62 -20.55 -7.40
CA SER A 455 -4.14 -20.04 -6.11
C SER A 455 -4.77 -18.69 -5.77
N GLY A 456 -5.64 -18.65 -4.76
CA GLY A 456 -5.85 -17.38 -4.05
C GLY A 456 -4.53 -16.82 -3.48
N SER A 457 -4.49 -15.54 -3.14
CA SER A 457 -3.31 -14.89 -2.52
C SER A 457 -2.98 -15.40 -1.10
N THR A 458 -3.76 -16.34 -0.55
CA THR A 458 -3.57 -16.95 0.77
C THR A 458 -2.31 -17.84 0.90
N GLY A 459 -1.75 -18.29 -0.23
CA GLY A 459 -0.57 -19.16 -0.27
C GLY A 459 -0.87 -20.64 -0.01
N ILE A 460 0.04 -21.51 -0.44
CA ILE A 460 -0.05 -22.95 -0.26
C ILE A 460 0.83 -23.43 0.89
N SER A 461 0.44 -24.55 1.51
CA SER A 461 1.23 -25.15 2.59
C SER A 461 2.60 -25.62 2.09
N MET A 462 3.58 -25.72 2.99
CA MET A 462 4.90 -26.25 2.63
C MET A 462 4.83 -27.71 2.14
N GLU A 463 3.88 -28.50 2.62
CA GLU A 463 3.66 -29.88 2.15
C GLU A 463 3.20 -29.90 0.68
N GLU A 464 2.21 -29.08 0.34
CA GLU A 464 1.71 -28.95 -1.02
C GLU A 464 2.77 -28.37 -1.96
N PHE A 465 3.48 -27.33 -1.50
CA PHE A 465 4.60 -26.75 -2.23
C PHE A 465 5.69 -27.80 -2.48
N TYR A 466 6.06 -28.60 -1.47
CA TYR A 466 7.06 -29.66 -1.62
C TYR A 466 6.63 -30.69 -2.66
N ALA A 467 5.37 -31.12 -2.64
CA ALA A 467 4.84 -32.11 -3.57
C ALA A 467 4.93 -31.66 -5.04
N LYS A 468 4.85 -30.35 -5.30
CA LYS A 468 4.91 -29.76 -6.64
C LYS A 468 6.30 -29.33 -7.07
N ALA A 469 7.07 -28.71 -6.18
CA ALA A 469 8.31 -28.02 -6.52
C ALA A 469 9.61 -28.78 -6.16
N SER A 470 9.55 -29.85 -5.36
CA SER A 470 10.77 -30.60 -4.97
C SER A 470 11.55 -31.16 -6.16
N GLY A 471 10.85 -31.50 -7.25
CA GLY A 471 11.42 -31.97 -8.51
C GLY A 471 11.75 -30.88 -9.53
N ALA A 472 11.50 -29.59 -9.22
CA ALA A 472 11.69 -28.50 -10.17
C ALA A 472 13.17 -28.36 -10.57
N ASP A 473 13.42 -28.08 -11.85
CA ASP A 473 14.77 -27.84 -12.38
C ASP A 473 15.34 -26.51 -11.87
N PHE A 474 14.48 -25.50 -11.71
CA PHE A 474 14.84 -24.16 -11.24
C PHE A 474 13.91 -23.67 -10.15
N LEU A 475 14.49 -23.01 -9.15
CA LEU A 475 13.77 -22.21 -8.16
C LEU A 475 14.07 -20.74 -8.39
N ILE A 476 13.03 -19.92 -8.41
CA ILE A 476 13.12 -18.46 -8.48
C ILE A 476 12.42 -17.90 -7.25
N TYR A 477 13.20 -17.27 -6.37
CA TYR A 477 12.71 -16.68 -5.14
C TYR A 477 12.47 -15.18 -5.30
N ASN A 478 11.27 -14.73 -4.93
CA ASN A 478 10.88 -13.33 -5.04
C ASN A 478 11.29 -12.51 -3.81
N THR A 479 12.47 -11.90 -3.88
CA THR A 479 13.07 -11.06 -2.83
C THR A 479 12.51 -9.63 -2.76
N ASN A 480 11.68 -9.23 -3.73
CA ASN A 480 11.06 -7.90 -3.70
C ASN A 480 9.95 -7.83 -2.64
N ILE A 481 9.40 -8.98 -2.23
CA ILE A 481 8.44 -9.08 -1.12
C ILE A 481 9.15 -9.47 0.18
N ASP A 482 10.12 -10.40 0.09
CA ASP A 482 10.92 -10.85 1.24
C ASP A 482 12.38 -10.41 1.08
N THR A 483 12.66 -9.18 1.51
CA THR A 483 13.95 -8.52 1.31
C THR A 483 15.09 -9.06 2.18
N ASP A 484 14.79 -9.94 3.13
CA ASP A 484 15.77 -10.51 4.06
C ASP A 484 16.62 -11.61 3.39
N VAL A 485 16.15 -12.20 2.29
CA VAL A 485 16.84 -13.28 1.59
C VAL A 485 17.85 -12.72 0.60
N LYS A 486 19.14 -12.92 0.87
CA LYS A 486 20.24 -12.47 0.00
C LYS A 486 21.14 -13.61 -0.47
N THR A 487 21.15 -14.72 0.26
CA THR A 487 21.99 -15.89 0.01
C THR A 487 21.16 -17.17 0.07
N LEU A 488 21.73 -18.27 -0.44
CA LEU A 488 21.09 -19.57 -0.34
C LEU A 488 20.89 -19.98 1.13
N ASN A 489 21.84 -19.64 2.01
CA ASN A 489 21.71 -19.92 3.44
C ASN A 489 20.53 -19.19 4.08
N ASP A 490 20.26 -17.94 3.70
CA ASP A 490 19.11 -17.19 4.21
C ASP A 490 17.80 -17.89 3.84
N LEU A 491 17.69 -18.33 2.58
CA LEU A 491 16.54 -19.08 2.09
C LEU A 491 16.37 -20.43 2.81
N LEU A 492 17.46 -21.17 3.01
CA LEU A 492 17.46 -22.45 3.72
C LEU A 492 17.16 -22.30 5.21
N ASN A 493 17.49 -21.16 5.82
CA ASN A 493 17.11 -20.85 7.21
C ASN A 493 15.60 -20.64 7.34
N LYS A 494 14.94 -20.11 6.31
CA LYS A 494 13.47 -19.99 6.27
C LYS A 494 12.79 -21.35 6.10
N SER A 495 13.30 -22.20 5.22
CA SER A 495 12.78 -23.55 5.02
C SER A 495 13.90 -24.57 4.78
N PRO A 496 14.33 -25.30 5.82
CA PRO A 496 15.38 -26.32 5.70
C PRO A 496 15.02 -27.46 4.74
N LEU A 497 13.73 -27.69 4.48
CA LEU A 497 13.22 -28.69 3.55
C LEU A 497 13.66 -28.42 2.10
N LEU A 498 13.97 -27.16 1.76
CA LEU A 498 14.47 -26.80 0.44
C LEU A 498 15.80 -27.50 0.09
N LYS A 499 16.58 -27.95 1.08
CA LYS A 499 17.82 -28.74 0.86
C LYS A 499 17.57 -30.01 0.04
N ASP A 500 16.36 -30.55 0.08
CA ASP A 500 16.02 -31.77 -0.65
C ASP A 500 15.67 -31.52 -2.12
N PHE A 501 15.48 -30.27 -2.53
CA PHE A 501 14.98 -29.92 -3.84
C PHE A 501 16.07 -30.11 -4.89
N LYS A 502 15.66 -30.60 -6.07
CA LYS A 502 16.57 -30.82 -7.21
C LYS A 502 17.37 -29.56 -7.55
N ALA A 503 16.69 -28.45 -7.77
CA ALA A 503 17.31 -27.16 -8.08
C ALA A 503 18.34 -26.71 -7.03
N VAL A 504 18.09 -26.92 -5.73
CA VAL A 504 19.06 -26.57 -4.67
C VAL A 504 20.30 -27.43 -4.74
N LYS A 505 20.13 -28.75 -4.96
CA LYS A 505 21.25 -29.70 -5.10
C LYS A 505 22.09 -29.44 -6.34
N GLU A 506 21.48 -28.93 -7.41
CA GLU A 506 22.13 -28.62 -8.68
C GLU A 506 22.65 -27.17 -8.78
N GLY A 507 22.35 -26.31 -7.79
CA GLY A 507 22.77 -24.90 -7.79
C GLY A 507 21.93 -23.99 -8.69
N ASN A 508 20.72 -24.40 -9.07
CA ASN A 508 19.80 -23.70 -9.96
C ASN A 508 18.76 -22.87 -9.17
N VAL A 509 19.23 -22.12 -8.18
CA VAL A 509 18.39 -21.23 -7.37
C VAL A 509 18.70 -19.79 -7.76
N TYR A 510 17.67 -19.00 -8.02
CA TYR A 510 17.79 -17.62 -8.46
C TYR A 510 16.94 -16.70 -7.57
N LEU A 511 17.41 -15.47 -7.39
CA LEU A 511 16.71 -14.38 -6.73
C LEU A 511 16.25 -13.39 -7.80
N ILE A 512 15.06 -12.83 -7.63
CA ILE A 512 14.59 -11.71 -8.45
C ILE A 512 15.35 -10.44 -8.07
N ASP A 513 15.80 -9.66 -9.04
CA ASP A 513 16.42 -8.37 -8.80
C ASP A 513 15.40 -7.35 -8.25
N ARG A 514 15.83 -6.45 -7.35
CA ARG A 514 14.95 -5.46 -6.70
C ARG A 514 14.33 -4.46 -7.68
N LYS A 515 14.90 -4.29 -8.87
CA LYS A 515 14.34 -3.40 -9.89
C LYS A 515 13.15 -4.02 -10.64
N PHE A 516 12.90 -5.33 -10.51
CA PHE A 516 11.93 -6.07 -11.33
C PHE A 516 10.56 -5.41 -11.40
N TYR A 517 9.94 -5.11 -10.26
CA TYR A 517 8.60 -4.51 -10.23
C TYR A 517 8.58 -2.99 -10.51
N GLN A 518 9.73 -2.32 -10.51
CA GLN A 518 9.86 -0.90 -10.83
C GLN A 518 10.29 -0.66 -12.29
N SER A 519 10.67 -1.71 -13.03
CA SER A 519 11.17 -1.63 -14.42
C SER A 519 10.11 -2.08 -15.41
N THR A 520 8.89 -1.51 -15.33
CA THR A 520 7.79 -1.82 -16.25
C THR A 520 8.15 -1.54 -17.71
N ASP A 521 9.07 -0.61 -17.95
CA ASP A 521 9.67 -0.29 -19.25
C ASP A 521 10.28 -1.52 -19.96
N ARG A 522 10.80 -2.48 -19.20
CA ARG A 522 11.50 -3.66 -19.73
C ARG A 522 11.17 -4.98 -19.04
N VAL A 523 10.13 -5.01 -18.21
CA VAL A 523 9.75 -6.20 -17.43
C VAL A 523 9.45 -7.40 -18.33
N SER A 524 9.01 -7.13 -19.58
CA SER A 524 8.70 -8.17 -20.56
C SER A 524 9.93 -8.95 -21.03
N GLU A 525 11.14 -8.39 -20.89
CA GLU A 525 12.40 -9.08 -21.15
C GLU A 525 12.67 -10.24 -20.16
N PHE A 526 11.92 -10.36 -19.06
CA PHE A 526 12.08 -11.49 -18.14
C PHE A 526 11.81 -12.86 -18.79
N ALA A 527 10.99 -12.92 -19.84
CA ALA A 527 10.86 -14.14 -20.64
C ALA A 527 12.20 -14.58 -21.26
N LYS A 528 13.04 -13.62 -21.68
CA LYS A 528 14.40 -13.87 -22.14
C LYS A 528 15.28 -14.39 -21.01
N ASP A 529 15.21 -13.80 -19.83
CA ASP A 529 15.97 -14.26 -18.65
C ASP A 529 15.65 -15.72 -18.29
N ILE A 530 14.37 -16.08 -18.36
CA ILE A 530 13.94 -17.47 -18.22
C ILE A 530 14.60 -18.33 -19.30
N ASN A 531 14.57 -17.92 -20.56
CA ASN A 531 15.20 -18.71 -21.61
C ASN A 531 16.72 -18.88 -21.43
N ILE A 532 17.41 -17.84 -20.95
CA ILE A 532 18.84 -17.87 -20.64
C ILE A 532 19.14 -18.98 -19.63
N ILE A 533 18.43 -19.00 -18.49
CA ILE A 533 18.68 -20.03 -17.46
C ILE A 533 18.28 -21.42 -17.93
N LEU A 534 17.20 -21.55 -18.71
CA LEU A 534 16.73 -22.85 -19.19
C LEU A 534 17.68 -23.46 -20.22
N THR A 535 18.31 -22.65 -21.07
CA THR A 535 19.22 -23.11 -22.11
C THR A 535 20.68 -23.18 -21.66
N GLY A 536 21.02 -22.54 -20.53
CA GLY A 536 22.41 -22.40 -20.08
C GLY A 536 23.21 -21.45 -20.97
N SER A 537 22.56 -20.41 -21.50
CA SER A 537 23.23 -19.36 -22.27
C SER A 537 24.21 -18.58 -21.38
N ASP A 538 25.31 -18.12 -21.98
CA ASP A 538 26.30 -17.25 -21.31
C ASP A 538 25.87 -15.77 -21.27
N GLU A 539 24.72 -15.43 -21.86
CA GLU A 539 24.14 -14.08 -21.76
C GLU A 539 23.78 -13.73 -20.31
N ALA A 540 23.92 -12.46 -19.95
CA ALA A 540 23.53 -11.98 -18.63
C ALA A 540 22.00 -11.81 -18.57
N ALA A 541 21.38 -12.39 -17.55
CA ALA A 541 19.98 -12.14 -17.22
C ALA A 541 19.83 -10.73 -16.61
N ALA A 542 18.77 -10.02 -16.97
CA ALA A 542 18.50 -8.65 -16.52
C ALA A 542 17.97 -8.59 -15.08
N PHE A 543 17.18 -9.58 -14.67
CA PHE A 543 16.40 -9.62 -13.44
C PHE A 543 16.61 -10.88 -12.59
N LEU A 544 17.41 -11.84 -13.07
CA LEU A 544 17.73 -13.05 -12.31
C LEU A 544 19.18 -13.03 -11.82
N VAL A 545 19.34 -13.15 -10.50
CA VAL A 545 20.65 -13.26 -9.86
C VAL A 545 20.78 -14.66 -9.27
N ILE A 546 21.87 -15.36 -9.58
CA ILE A 546 22.11 -16.68 -8.97
C ILE A 546 22.24 -16.57 -7.45
N CYS A 547 21.45 -17.39 -6.74
CA CYS A 547 21.44 -17.48 -5.29
C CYS A 547 22.56 -18.44 -4.86
N LYS A 548 23.69 -17.89 -4.41
CA LYS A 548 24.86 -18.66 -3.97
C LYS A 548 24.87 -18.92 -2.47
#